data_AF-A0A3D1TFC6-F1
#
_entry.id   AF-A0A3D1TFC6-F1
#
_cell.length_a   1.000
_cell.length_b   1.000
_cell.length_c   1.000
_cell.angle_alpha   90.00
_cell.angle_beta   90.00
_cell.angle_gamma   90.00
#
_symmetry.space_group_name_H-M   'P 1'
#
loop_
_entity.id
_entity.type
_entity.pdbx_description
1 polymer ?
#
loop_
_entity_poly.entity_id
_entity_poly.type
_entity_poly.pdbx_seq_one_letter_code
_entity_poly.pdbx_strand_id
1 'polypeptide(L)'
;MNQTFAIGVDYGTNSVRALIVDVHSGEELASHVWNYPHGEDGILLSAAEPDLARQHPQDYLDGLQAAVQGALRSAADMPGFSPNSIIGIGVDTTGSTPLPIDEQGRPLAFTPEFAGSLAAMAWLWKDHTAHAEAAAITQAAARSRPQFLAKCGGTYSSEWFWSKIWHCLKEAPEVFHAAYSWVECADWIPAVMTGTDAPGQIRRCICAAGHKAMFHHDWGGYPDAEFLESLAPELGRVRNSLPDHAYDIAAPVGRLTEEWAARLGLPAGIPIAAGAFDAHLGAVGSGIQEGTLVKIIGTSTCDMAVAPLSTDLPDIPGLCGIVPESILPGFYGLEAGQSAVGDIFNWFVQRIQPGGTDAGSHEALTAKAERLRPGQSGLLALDWNNGNRTVLVDQRLSGLMLGMSLHTSPAEMYRAWIEATAFGARVIMERFEEYGVSIDRVVNCGGISAKNPMVMQIYADVMNRPLEISRSQQTCALGAAMAGAVVGGAHPDFASATAAMTGVLDKKFTPIPENVETYDRLYQLYRLLHDAFGTEAAHENLHPVMKELLAIRDEVRGQGI
;
A
#
# COMPACT_ATOMS: atom_id res chain seq x y z
N MET A 1 14.14 31.54 -13.46
CA MET A 1 13.85 30.32 -14.26
C MET A 1 12.36 30.36 -14.55
N ASN A 2 11.92 29.89 -15.73
CA ASN A 2 10.48 29.69 -15.92
C ASN A 2 10.05 28.59 -14.95
N GLN A 3 8.98 28.82 -14.18
CA GLN A 3 8.43 27.78 -13.32
C GLN A 3 7.98 26.61 -14.18
N THR A 4 8.37 25.40 -13.78
CA THR A 4 7.98 24.15 -14.44
C THR A 4 7.26 23.27 -13.45
N PHE A 5 6.32 22.49 -13.95
CA PHE A 5 5.41 21.70 -13.12
C PHE A 5 5.32 20.27 -13.63
N ALA A 6 4.97 19.36 -12.75
CA ALA A 6 4.60 17.99 -13.10
C ALA A 6 3.18 17.68 -12.60
N ILE A 7 2.53 16.71 -13.24
CA ILE A 7 1.23 16.19 -12.80
C ILE A 7 1.43 14.79 -12.23
N GLY A 8 0.91 14.56 -11.02
CA GLY A 8 0.71 13.22 -10.50
C GLY A 8 -0.77 12.86 -10.54
N VAL A 9 -1.09 11.67 -11.04
CA VAL A 9 -2.45 11.15 -11.06
C VAL A 9 -2.54 9.91 -10.17
N ASP A 10 -3.28 10.03 -9.08
CA ASP A 10 -3.46 9.01 -8.04
C ASP A 10 -4.84 8.37 -8.18
N TYR A 11 -4.86 7.09 -8.56
CA TYR A 11 -6.05 6.26 -8.66
C TYR A 11 -6.27 5.48 -7.37
N GLY A 12 -7.05 6.07 -6.47
CA GLY A 12 -7.54 5.41 -5.29
C GLY A 12 -8.72 4.47 -5.57
N THR A 13 -9.26 3.89 -4.49
CA THR A 13 -10.35 2.91 -4.59
C THR A 13 -11.67 3.52 -5.08
N ASN A 14 -12.05 4.72 -4.63
CA ASN A 14 -13.37 5.29 -4.92
C ASN A 14 -13.31 6.52 -5.85
N SER A 15 -12.09 6.98 -6.16
CA SER A 15 -11.87 8.23 -6.87
C SER A 15 -10.47 8.26 -7.49
N VAL A 16 -10.32 9.10 -8.51
CA VAL A 16 -9.01 9.51 -9.03
C VAL A 16 -8.74 10.97 -8.70
N ARG A 17 -7.48 11.29 -8.48
CA ARG A 17 -7.01 12.62 -8.13
C ARG A 17 -5.87 13.06 -9.04
N ALA A 18 -5.90 14.31 -9.49
CA ALA A 18 -4.75 14.94 -10.12
C ALA A 18 -4.15 16.01 -9.20
N LEU A 19 -2.82 16.06 -9.13
CA LEU A 19 -2.03 17.03 -8.36
C LEU A 19 -1.03 17.72 -9.28
N ILE A 20 -1.02 19.05 -9.29
CA ILE A 20 -0.02 19.87 -10.00
C ILE A 20 1.03 20.34 -8.99
N VAL A 21 2.29 20.02 -9.26
CA VAL A 21 3.40 20.26 -8.33
C VAL A 21 4.50 21.09 -8.99
N ASP A 22 5.01 22.11 -8.30
CA ASP A 22 6.25 22.81 -8.70
C ASP A 22 7.44 21.87 -8.51
N VAL A 23 8.18 21.60 -9.59
CA VAL A 23 9.26 20.60 -9.57
C VAL A 23 10.50 21.07 -8.80
N HIS A 24 10.64 22.36 -8.49
CA HIS A 24 11.81 22.90 -7.80
C HIS A 24 11.62 23.02 -6.28
N SER A 25 10.38 23.06 -5.80
CA SER A 25 10.07 23.18 -4.36
C SER A 25 9.17 22.06 -3.83
N GLY A 26 8.53 21.28 -4.70
CA GLY A 26 7.49 20.34 -4.29
C GLY A 26 6.23 21.03 -3.75
N GLU A 27 6.02 22.30 -4.07
CA GLU A 27 4.82 23.02 -3.70
C GLU A 27 3.62 22.46 -4.48
N GLU A 28 2.57 22.09 -3.76
CA GLU A 28 1.31 21.59 -4.32
C GLU A 28 0.45 22.79 -4.76
N LEU A 29 0.43 23.11 -6.06
CA LEU A 29 -0.27 24.29 -6.57
C LEU A 29 -1.79 24.10 -6.57
N ALA A 30 -2.23 22.93 -7.03
CA ALA A 30 -3.64 22.63 -7.19
C ALA A 30 -3.86 21.12 -7.19
N SER A 31 -5.03 20.72 -6.72
CA SER A 31 -5.50 19.35 -6.82
C SER A 31 -6.97 19.31 -7.19
N HIS A 32 -7.41 18.20 -7.80
CA HIS A 32 -8.83 17.94 -8.01
C HIS A 32 -9.11 16.45 -7.93
N VAL A 33 -10.24 16.11 -7.33
CA VAL A 33 -10.71 14.74 -7.12
C VAL A 33 -11.97 14.52 -7.92
N TRP A 34 -12.05 13.37 -8.57
CA TRP A 34 -13.25 12.92 -9.23
C TRP A 34 -13.64 11.52 -8.71
N ASN A 35 -14.85 11.41 -8.19
CA ASN A 35 -15.36 10.15 -7.64
C ASN A 35 -15.93 9.28 -8.77
N TYR A 36 -15.63 7.98 -8.71
CA TYR A 36 -16.09 7.02 -9.69
C TYR A 36 -17.61 6.84 -9.61
N PRO A 37 -18.35 7.00 -10.72
CA PRO A 37 -19.81 6.98 -10.73
C PRO A 37 -20.45 5.59 -10.77
N HIS A 38 -19.73 4.53 -11.21
CA HIS A 38 -20.35 3.20 -11.31
C HIS A 38 -20.38 2.47 -9.96
N GLY A 39 -21.42 1.67 -9.75
CA GLY A 39 -21.58 0.86 -8.55
C GLY A 39 -21.87 1.67 -7.28
N GLU A 40 -21.51 1.11 -6.14
CA GLU A 40 -21.58 1.78 -4.84
C GLU A 40 -20.21 2.38 -4.54
N ASP A 41 -20.13 3.72 -4.52
CA ASP A 41 -18.89 4.49 -4.35
C ASP A 41 -17.76 4.05 -5.31
N GLY A 42 -18.06 3.74 -6.56
CA GLY A 42 -17.04 3.32 -7.52
C GLY A 42 -16.74 1.82 -7.54
N ILE A 43 -17.49 1.01 -6.79
CA ILE A 43 -17.26 -0.43 -6.66
C ILE A 43 -18.51 -1.19 -7.09
N LEU A 44 -18.32 -2.11 -8.03
CA LEU A 44 -19.32 -3.08 -8.44
C LEU A 44 -19.23 -4.28 -7.48
N LEU A 45 -20.29 -4.49 -6.71
CA LEU A 45 -20.41 -5.53 -5.67
C LEU A 45 -21.44 -6.59 -6.06
N SER A 46 -21.38 -7.75 -5.43
CA SER A 46 -22.39 -8.81 -5.55
C SER A 46 -22.96 -9.16 -4.17
N ALA A 47 -24.29 -9.14 -4.04
CA ALA A 47 -24.95 -9.59 -2.82
C ALA A 47 -24.86 -11.12 -2.62
N ALA A 48 -24.66 -11.87 -3.70
CA ALA A 48 -24.50 -13.33 -3.65
C ALA A 48 -23.05 -13.73 -3.31
N GLU A 49 -22.07 -12.92 -3.73
CA GLU A 49 -20.63 -13.16 -3.57
C GLU A 49 -20.00 -11.98 -2.82
N PRO A 50 -19.96 -12.01 -1.48
CA PRO A 50 -19.55 -10.87 -0.65
C PRO A 50 -18.06 -10.51 -0.79
N ASP A 51 -17.24 -11.44 -1.29
CA ASP A 51 -15.81 -11.24 -1.54
C ASP A 51 -15.55 -10.56 -2.91
N LEU A 52 -16.59 -10.36 -3.72
CA LEU A 52 -16.50 -9.75 -5.05
C LEU A 52 -16.43 -8.22 -4.97
N ALA A 53 -15.40 -7.66 -5.59
CA ALA A 53 -15.22 -6.24 -5.81
C ALA A 53 -14.60 -5.99 -7.21
N ARG A 54 -15.35 -5.30 -8.07
CA ARG A 54 -14.90 -4.92 -9.42
C ARG A 54 -15.02 -3.42 -9.63
N GLN A 55 -14.35 -2.90 -10.65
CA GLN A 55 -14.46 -1.49 -11.07
C GLN A 55 -14.64 -1.38 -12.57
N HIS A 56 -15.46 -0.42 -12.99
CA HIS A 56 -15.70 -0.18 -14.40
C HIS A 56 -14.53 0.62 -15.00
N PRO A 57 -13.78 0.09 -15.99
CA PRO A 57 -12.57 0.76 -16.49
C PRO A 57 -12.82 2.11 -17.17
N GLN A 58 -14.07 2.40 -17.57
CA GLN A 58 -14.45 3.75 -18.08
C GLN A 58 -14.26 4.84 -17.00
N ASP A 59 -14.46 4.51 -15.72
CA ASP A 59 -14.29 5.47 -14.63
C ASP A 59 -12.86 5.96 -14.53
N TYR A 60 -11.90 5.12 -14.91
CA TYR A 60 -10.51 5.53 -14.91
C TYR A 60 -10.20 6.56 -16.02
N LEU A 61 -10.84 6.43 -17.19
CA LEU A 61 -10.66 7.32 -18.33
C LEU A 61 -11.39 8.65 -18.14
N ASP A 62 -12.66 8.59 -17.74
CA ASP A 62 -13.48 9.77 -17.49
C ASP A 62 -12.93 10.55 -16.29
N GLY A 63 -12.50 9.81 -15.26
CA GLY A 63 -11.87 10.37 -14.09
C GLY A 63 -10.53 11.03 -14.38
N LEU A 64 -9.67 10.41 -15.21
CA LEU A 64 -8.42 11.04 -15.67
C LEU A 64 -8.69 12.43 -16.24
N GLN A 65 -9.63 12.50 -17.17
CA GLN A 65 -10.00 13.73 -17.84
C GLN A 65 -10.56 14.76 -16.85
N ALA A 66 -11.52 14.36 -16.01
CA ALA A 66 -12.16 15.25 -15.05
C ALA A 66 -11.18 15.77 -13.99
N ALA A 67 -10.34 14.89 -13.43
CA ALA A 67 -9.34 15.20 -12.42
C ALA A 67 -8.30 16.19 -12.97
N VAL A 68 -7.68 15.88 -14.11
CA VAL A 68 -6.65 16.74 -14.70
C VAL A 68 -7.24 18.10 -15.08
N GLN A 69 -8.37 18.14 -15.79
CA GLN A 69 -8.99 19.42 -16.15
C GLN A 69 -9.41 20.24 -14.93
N GLY A 70 -9.89 19.59 -13.86
CA GLY A 70 -10.23 20.26 -12.61
C GLY A 70 -9.03 20.85 -11.90
N ALA A 71 -7.90 20.13 -11.88
CA ALA A 71 -6.65 20.64 -11.32
C ALA A 71 -6.12 21.83 -12.14
N LEU A 72 -6.16 21.74 -13.48
CA LEU A 72 -5.77 22.84 -14.38
C LEU A 72 -6.63 24.09 -14.18
N ARG A 73 -7.95 23.94 -14.05
CA ARG A 73 -8.85 25.06 -13.74
C ARG A 73 -8.52 25.70 -12.39
N SER A 74 -8.22 24.87 -11.40
CA SER A 74 -7.87 25.35 -10.05
C SER A 74 -6.51 26.05 -10.02
N ALA A 75 -5.57 25.66 -10.88
CA ALA A 75 -4.27 26.30 -11.04
C ALA A 75 -4.28 27.54 -11.95
N ALA A 76 -5.33 27.76 -12.74
CA ALA A 76 -5.36 28.78 -13.79
C ALA A 76 -5.11 30.21 -13.29
N ASP A 77 -5.53 30.51 -12.06
CA ASP A 77 -5.37 31.84 -11.44
C ASP A 77 -4.05 31.96 -10.63
N MET A 78 -3.25 30.89 -10.55
CA MET A 78 -1.99 30.90 -9.80
C MET A 78 -0.90 31.66 -10.58
N PRO A 79 -0.22 32.64 -9.96
CA PRO A 79 0.83 33.40 -10.63
C PRO A 79 1.93 32.50 -11.19
N GLY A 80 2.27 32.68 -12.48
CA GLY A 80 3.34 31.93 -13.14
C GLY A 80 2.92 30.55 -13.67
N PHE A 81 1.69 30.11 -13.41
CA PHE A 81 1.18 28.86 -13.95
C PHE A 81 0.78 28.97 -15.43
N SER A 82 1.14 27.95 -16.22
CA SER A 82 0.65 27.74 -17.57
C SER A 82 0.61 26.24 -17.86
N PRO A 83 -0.43 25.71 -18.54
CA PRO A 83 -0.43 24.32 -19.00
C PRO A 83 0.78 23.95 -19.87
N ASN A 84 1.37 24.93 -20.58
CA ASN A 84 2.60 24.74 -21.37
C ASN A 84 3.85 24.53 -20.52
N SER A 85 3.76 24.74 -19.20
CA SER A 85 4.85 24.55 -18.26
C SER A 85 4.77 23.19 -17.54
N ILE A 86 3.78 22.35 -17.86
CA ILE A 86 3.76 20.94 -17.46
C ILE A 86 4.78 20.18 -18.30
N ILE A 87 5.78 19.58 -17.64
CA ILE A 87 6.90 18.91 -18.32
C ILE A 87 6.83 17.38 -18.27
N GLY A 88 5.96 16.81 -17.43
CA GLY A 88 5.82 15.37 -17.29
C GLY A 88 4.62 14.96 -16.45
N ILE A 89 4.18 13.72 -16.63
CA ILE A 89 3.07 13.12 -15.90
C ILE A 89 3.50 11.76 -15.35
N GLY A 90 3.19 11.48 -14.09
CA GLY A 90 3.24 10.13 -13.52
C GLY A 90 1.88 9.68 -13.04
N VAL A 91 1.74 8.37 -12.83
CA VAL A 91 0.50 7.71 -12.43
C VAL A 91 0.78 6.71 -11.32
N ASP A 92 -0.03 6.74 -10.29
CA ASP A 92 -0.12 5.66 -9.31
C ASP A 92 -1.54 5.10 -9.23
N THR A 93 -1.64 3.82 -8.87
CA THR A 93 -2.94 3.14 -8.74
C THR A 93 -2.96 2.19 -7.54
N THR A 94 -4.15 1.82 -7.07
CA THR A 94 -4.30 0.71 -6.10
C THR A 94 -3.55 -0.55 -6.57
N GLY A 95 -2.89 -1.27 -5.66
CA GLY A 95 -2.23 -2.55 -5.95
C GLY A 95 -2.96 -3.74 -5.30
N SER A 96 -3.46 -4.75 -6.02
CA SER A 96 -3.41 -5.06 -7.46
C SER A 96 -4.80 -4.95 -8.10
N THR A 97 -4.91 -4.31 -9.27
CA THR A 97 -6.20 -4.11 -9.98
C THR A 97 -6.05 -4.46 -11.48
N PRO A 98 -5.96 -5.76 -11.83
CA PRO A 98 -5.81 -6.19 -13.21
C PRO A 98 -7.15 -6.21 -13.97
N LEU A 99 -7.09 -6.05 -15.29
CA LEU A 99 -8.25 -6.12 -16.18
C LEU A 99 -7.95 -6.96 -17.44
N PRO A 100 -8.95 -7.69 -17.97
CA PRO A 100 -8.80 -8.44 -19.20
C PRO A 100 -8.90 -7.53 -20.43
N ILE A 101 -7.97 -7.72 -21.38
CA ILE A 101 -7.89 -6.91 -22.61
C ILE A 101 -7.90 -7.76 -23.87
N ASP A 102 -8.44 -7.20 -24.95
CA ASP A 102 -8.37 -7.78 -26.30
C ASP A 102 -6.97 -7.62 -26.94
N GLU A 103 -6.81 -8.14 -28.16
CA GLU A 103 -5.57 -8.03 -28.95
C GLU A 103 -5.15 -6.59 -29.26
N GLN A 104 -6.07 -5.63 -29.15
CA GLN A 104 -5.82 -4.21 -29.38
C GLN A 104 -5.58 -3.44 -28.08
N GLY A 105 -5.63 -4.10 -26.91
CA GLY A 105 -5.43 -3.43 -25.63
C GLY A 105 -6.69 -2.87 -24.99
N ARG A 106 -7.85 -3.10 -25.61
CA ARG A 106 -9.11 -2.57 -25.10
C ARG A 106 -9.67 -3.49 -24.02
N PRO A 107 -10.09 -2.95 -22.86
CA PRO A 107 -10.78 -3.73 -21.84
C PRO A 107 -12.00 -4.46 -22.42
N LEU A 108 -12.18 -5.73 -22.08
CA LEU A 108 -13.31 -6.51 -22.58
C LEU A 108 -14.66 -5.90 -22.16
N ALA A 109 -14.72 -5.23 -21.00
CA ALA A 109 -15.89 -4.48 -20.55
C ALA A 109 -16.41 -3.43 -21.57
N PHE A 110 -15.58 -2.98 -22.53
CA PHE A 110 -16.00 -2.03 -23.56
C PHE A 110 -16.64 -2.70 -24.80
N THR A 111 -16.61 -4.02 -24.86
CA THR A 111 -17.24 -4.77 -25.95
C THR A 111 -18.73 -5.02 -25.64
N PRO A 112 -19.63 -4.96 -26.64
CA PRO A 112 -21.05 -5.20 -26.40
C PRO A 112 -21.37 -6.58 -25.80
N GLU A 113 -20.56 -7.58 -26.10
CA GLU A 113 -20.71 -8.96 -25.60
C GLU A 113 -20.47 -9.05 -24.09
N PHE A 114 -19.49 -8.30 -23.56
CA PHE A 114 -19.05 -8.42 -22.17
C PHE A 114 -19.35 -7.19 -21.30
N ALA A 115 -20.00 -6.16 -21.82
CA ALA A 115 -20.33 -4.93 -21.09
C ALA A 115 -21.14 -5.16 -19.79
N GLY A 116 -21.93 -6.24 -19.74
CA GLY A 116 -22.70 -6.63 -18.55
C GLY A 116 -22.01 -7.63 -17.63
N SER A 117 -20.80 -8.11 -17.97
CA SER A 117 -20.10 -9.14 -17.21
C SER A 117 -19.16 -8.53 -16.17
N LEU A 118 -19.37 -8.88 -14.89
CA LEU A 118 -18.47 -8.47 -13.81
C LEU A 118 -17.05 -9.04 -13.99
N ALA A 119 -16.91 -10.21 -14.62
CA ALA A 119 -15.60 -10.81 -14.87
C ALA A 119 -14.79 -10.04 -15.94
N ALA A 120 -15.44 -9.26 -16.81
CA ALA A 120 -14.79 -8.45 -17.84
C ALA A 120 -14.34 -7.06 -17.36
N MET A 121 -14.70 -6.69 -16.13
CA MET A 121 -14.35 -5.44 -15.47
C MET A 121 -12.91 -5.48 -14.93
N ALA A 122 -12.45 -4.40 -14.29
CA ALA A 122 -11.20 -4.43 -13.53
C ALA A 122 -11.42 -5.12 -12.17
N TRP A 123 -10.50 -6.03 -11.81
CA TRP A 123 -10.58 -6.86 -10.61
C TRP A 123 -9.87 -6.16 -9.45
N LEU A 124 -10.62 -5.41 -8.63
CA LEU A 124 -10.09 -4.51 -7.61
C LEU A 124 -9.21 -5.22 -6.57
N TRP A 125 -8.25 -4.50 -5.97
CA TRP A 125 -7.36 -5.04 -4.93
C TRP A 125 -8.09 -5.76 -3.79
N LYS A 126 -9.21 -5.21 -3.32
CA LYS A 126 -10.03 -5.78 -2.23
C LYS A 126 -10.97 -6.91 -2.65
N ASP A 127 -10.76 -7.47 -3.83
CA ASP A 127 -11.46 -8.66 -4.27
C ASP A 127 -10.76 -9.92 -3.78
N HIS A 128 -11.51 -10.78 -3.09
CA HIS A 128 -10.99 -11.98 -2.45
C HIS A 128 -11.60 -13.27 -2.99
N THR A 129 -12.34 -13.21 -4.10
CA THR A 129 -13.01 -14.41 -4.66
C THR A 129 -12.01 -15.50 -5.03
N ALA A 130 -10.78 -15.11 -5.40
CA ALA A 130 -9.68 -15.99 -5.82
C ALA A 130 -8.87 -16.64 -4.67
N HIS A 131 -9.41 -16.75 -3.46
CA HIS A 131 -8.69 -17.30 -2.30
C HIS A 131 -8.29 -18.78 -2.47
N ALA A 132 -9.14 -19.59 -3.09
CA ALA A 132 -8.83 -21.00 -3.35
C ALA A 132 -7.68 -21.15 -4.35
N GLU A 133 -7.66 -20.34 -5.40
CA GLU A 133 -6.59 -20.29 -6.39
C GLU A 133 -5.27 -19.84 -5.77
N ALA A 134 -5.28 -18.80 -4.93
CA ALA A 134 -4.09 -18.33 -4.22
C ALA A 134 -3.48 -19.40 -3.29
N ALA A 135 -4.32 -20.14 -2.56
CA ALA A 135 -3.87 -21.26 -1.74
C ALA A 135 -3.25 -22.37 -2.60
N ALA A 136 -3.83 -22.68 -3.76
CA ALA A 136 -3.31 -23.67 -4.68
C ALA A 136 -1.98 -23.24 -5.33
N ILE A 137 -1.85 -21.96 -5.73
CA ILE A 137 -0.60 -21.37 -6.23
C ILE A 137 0.49 -21.48 -5.17
N THR A 138 0.17 -21.10 -3.93
CA THR A 138 1.12 -21.16 -2.80
C THR A 138 1.60 -22.60 -2.58
N GLN A 139 0.69 -23.57 -2.53
CA GLN A 139 1.06 -24.97 -2.35
C GLN A 139 1.89 -25.53 -3.51
N ALA A 140 1.59 -25.14 -4.75
CA ALA A 140 2.35 -25.57 -5.92
C ALA A 140 3.77 -24.97 -5.92
N ALA A 141 3.88 -23.66 -5.70
CA ALA A 141 5.17 -22.97 -5.65
C ALA A 141 6.05 -23.50 -4.51
N ALA A 142 5.49 -23.76 -3.33
CA ALA A 142 6.24 -24.37 -2.21
C ALA A 142 6.87 -25.72 -2.58
N ARG A 143 6.23 -26.50 -3.48
CA ARG A 143 6.75 -27.81 -3.91
C ARG A 143 7.77 -27.72 -5.04
N SER A 144 7.58 -26.83 -6.01
CA SER A 144 8.33 -26.87 -7.28
C SER A 144 9.11 -25.59 -7.61
N ARG A 145 8.77 -24.47 -6.97
CA ARG A 145 9.34 -23.12 -7.21
C ARG A 145 9.41 -22.29 -5.91
N PRO A 146 10.03 -22.78 -4.82
CA PRO A 146 10.04 -22.09 -3.54
C PRO A 146 10.63 -20.67 -3.61
N GLN A 147 11.52 -20.42 -4.58
CA GLN A 147 12.09 -19.10 -4.84
C GLN A 147 11.05 -18.02 -5.22
N PHE A 148 9.90 -18.41 -5.79
CA PHE A 148 8.82 -17.44 -6.08
C PHE A 148 8.19 -16.93 -4.80
N LEU A 149 7.94 -17.82 -3.83
CA LEU A 149 7.35 -17.47 -2.55
C LEU A 149 8.33 -16.73 -1.64
N ALA A 150 9.62 -17.02 -1.75
CA ALA A 150 10.65 -16.34 -0.96
C ALA A 150 10.64 -14.82 -1.18
N LYS A 151 10.30 -14.36 -2.39
CA LYS A 151 10.18 -12.94 -2.73
C LYS A 151 8.86 -12.29 -2.30
N CYS A 152 7.89 -13.05 -1.78
CA CYS A 152 6.60 -12.54 -1.29
C CYS A 152 6.24 -13.10 0.10
N GLY A 153 7.25 -13.37 0.93
CA GLY A 153 7.05 -13.72 2.35
C GLY A 153 6.48 -15.11 2.62
N GLY A 154 6.44 -15.99 1.62
CA GLY A 154 6.05 -17.39 1.79
C GLY A 154 4.61 -17.72 1.38
N THR A 155 3.76 -16.73 1.08
CA THR A 155 2.37 -16.96 0.66
C THR A 155 1.98 -16.00 -0.46
N TYR A 156 1.25 -16.52 -1.45
CA TYR A 156 0.69 -15.72 -2.54
C TYR A 156 -0.74 -15.28 -2.20
N SER A 157 -1.07 -14.00 -2.38
CA SER A 157 -2.38 -13.43 -2.00
C SER A 157 -3.48 -13.71 -3.02
N SER A 158 -4.74 -13.74 -2.56
CA SER A 158 -5.94 -13.77 -3.41
C SER A 158 -6.12 -12.50 -4.23
N GLU A 159 -5.62 -11.38 -3.71
CA GLU A 159 -5.70 -10.05 -4.32
C GLU A 159 -4.82 -9.89 -5.57
N TRP A 160 -3.93 -10.85 -5.84
CA TRP A 160 -2.81 -10.69 -6.78
C TRP A 160 -3.10 -11.27 -8.16
N PHE A 161 -2.24 -10.95 -9.12
CA PHE A 161 -2.50 -11.08 -10.55
C PHE A 161 -2.90 -12.50 -10.98
N TRP A 162 -2.07 -13.50 -10.68
CA TRP A 162 -2.30 -14.89 -11.11
C TRP A 162 -3.50 -15.58 -10.47
N SER A 163 -3.83 -15.29 -9.20
CA SER A 163 -5.01 -15.89 -8.54
C SER A 163 -6.28 -15.39 -9.21
N LYS A 164 -6.38 -14.08 -9.45
CA LYS A 164 -7.53 -13.45 -10.12
C LYS A 164 -7.74 -14.00 -11.54
N ILE A 165 -6.66 -14.11 -12.31
CA ILE A 165 -6.72 -14.63 -13.69
C ILE A 165 -7.16 -16.10 -13.71
N TRP A 166 -6.63 -16.92 -12.79
CA TRP A 166 -7.04 -18.32 -12.67
C TRP A 166 -8.49 -18.44 -12.20
N HIS A 167 -8.95 -17.56 -11.31
CA HIS A 167 -10.33 -17.54 -10.87
C HIS A 167 -11.29 -17.18 -12.02
N CYS A 168 -10.94 -16.21 -12.86
CA CYS A 168 -11.71 -15.86 -14.05
C CYS A 168 -11.90 -17.06 -14.98
N LEU A 169 -10.87 -17.90 -15.18
CA LEU A 169 -11.00 -19.13 -15.97
C LEU A 169 -12.08 -20.08 -15.43
N LYS A 170 -12.24 -20.15 -14.10
CA LYS A 170 -13.22 -21.06 -13.47
C LYS A 170 -14.63 -20.46 -13.43
N GLU A 171 -14.73 -19.17 -13.14
CA GLU A 171 -16.02 -18.48 -12.95
C GLU A 171 -16.67 -18.07 -14.28
N ALA A 172 -15.86 -17.55 -15.21
CA ALA A 172 -16.30 -16.98 -16.49
C ALA A 172 -15.33 -17.37 -17.62
N PRO A 173 -15.27 -18.66 -17.99
CA PRO A 173 -14.34 -19.15 -19.00
C PRO A 173 -14.48 -18.43 -20.35
N GLU A 174 -15.68 -17.98 -20.72
CA GLU A 174 -15.92 -17.20 -21.93
C GLU A 174 -15.16 -15.87 -21.93
N VAL A 175 -15.12 -15.16 -20.79
CA VAL A 175 -14.35 -13.92 -20.62
C VAL A 175 -12.86 -14.22 -20.66
N PHE A 176 -12.42 -15.25 -19.93
CA PHE A 176 -11.03 -15.66 -19.93
C PHE A 176 -10.54 -15.99 -21.35
N HIS A 177 -11.31 -16.76 -22.12
CA HIS A 177 -10.94 -17.16 -23.47
C HIS A 177 -10.96 -15.99 -24.46
N ALA A 178 -11.90 -15.05 -24.32
CA ALA A 178 -11.95 -13.82 -25.11
C ALA A 178 -10.80 -12.86 -24.80
N ALA A 179 -10.27 -12.88 -23.57
CA ALA A 179 -9.11 -12.09 -23.20
C ALA A 179 -7.87 -12.59 -23.95
N TYR A 180 -7.19 -11.67 -24.62
CA TYR A 180 -5.88 -11.96 -25.22
C TYR A 180 -4.78 -11.91 -24.15
N SER A 181 -4.84 -10.91 -23.27
CA SER A 181 -3.91 -10.70 -22.17
C SER A 181 -4.61 -10.03 -20.99
N TRP A 182 -3.83 -9.78 -19.93
CA TRP A 182 -4.26 -9.04 -18.75
C TRP A 182 -3.26 -7.93 -18.45
N VAL A 183 -3.75 -6.83 -17.89
CA VAL A 183 -2.94 -5.64 -17.59
C VAL A 183 -3.35 -5.03 -16.27
N GLU A 184 -2.37 -4.57 -15.50
CA GLU A 184 -2.60 -3.82 -14.26
C GLU A 184 -3.03 -2.40 -14.59
N CYS A 185 -3.89 -1.80 -13.74
CA CYS A 185 -4.31 -0.40 -13.91
C CYS A 185 -3.09 0.55 -14.02
N ALA A 186 -2.06 0.30 -13.22
CA ALA A 186 -0.78 1.03 -13.23
C ALA A 186 -0.06 1.02 -14.59
N ASP A 187 -0.27 -0.01 -15.41
CA ASP A 187 0.31 -0.11 -16.75
C ASP A 187 -0.64 0.41 -17.83
N TRP A 188 -1.94 0.12 -17.67
CA TRP A 188 -2.96 0.43 -18.69
C TRP A 188 -3.17 1.94 -18.85
N ILE A 189 -3.27 2.69 -17.75
CA ILE A 189 -3.54 4.14 -17.83
C ILE A 189 -2.41 4.90 -18.54
N PRO A 190 -1.13 4.71 -18.19
CA PRO A 190 -0.03 5.30 -18.95
C PRO A 190 -0.01 4.87 -20.42
N ALA A 191 -0.30 3.60 -20.71
CA ALA A 191 -0.33 3.09 -22.07
C ALA A 191 -1.44 3.73 -22.92
N VAL A 192 -2.63 3.94 -22.34
CA VAL A 192 -3.74 4.63 -23.01
C VAL A 192 -3.38 6.09 -23.33
N MET A 193 -2.78 6.83 -22.39
CA MET A 193 -2.33 8.21 -22.62
C MET A 193 -1.30 8.33 -23.73
N THR A 194 -0.53 7.27 -23.98
CA THR A 194 0.57 7.23 -24.94
C THR A 194 0.24 6.49 -26.24
N GLY A 195 -0.95 5.88 -26.33
CA GLY A 195 -1.40 5.11 -27.50
C GLY A 195 -0.59 3.82 -27.71
N THR A 196 -0.08 3.23 -26.63
CA THR A 196 0.71 1.98 -26.64
C THR A 196 0.02 0.88 -25.84
N ASP A 197 -1.30 0.92 -25.75
CA ASP A 197 -2.15 0.02 -24.97
C ASP A 197 -2.30 -1.38 -25.58
N ALA A 198 -1.88 -1.58 -26.83
CA ALA A 198 -1.79 -2.92 -27.40
C ALA A 198 -0.84 -3.83 -26.57
N PRO A 199 -1.19 -5.11 -26.27
CA PRO A 199 -0.43 -6.00 -25.39
C PRO A 199 1.07 -6.08 -25.67
N GLY A 200 1.48 -6.12 -26.95
CA GLY A 200 2.89 -6.18 -27.36
C GLY A 200 3.64 -4.85 -27.29
N GLN A 201 2.98 -3.76 -26.92
CA GLN A 201 3.55 -2.41 -26.81
C GLN A 201 3.50 -1.87 -25.37
N ILE A 202 2.60 -2.37 -24.53
CA ILE A 202 2.52 -1.97 -23.12
C ILE A 202 3.85 -2.25 -22.42
N ARG A 203 4.44 -1.20 -21.87
CA ARG A 203 5.58 -1.31 -20.95
C ARG A 203 5.07 -1.58 -19.54
N ARG A 204 5.40 -2.76 -19.02
CA ARG A 204 4.98 -3.21 -17.68
C ARG A 204 5.85 -2.59 -16.61
N CYS A 205 5.27 -2.06 -15.54
CA CYS A 205 6.02 -1.56 -14.41
C CYS A 205 6.53 -2.72 -13.53
N ILE A 206 7.78 -2.62 -13.09
CA ILE A 206 8.41 -3.62 -12.21
C ILE A 206 7.74 -3.67 -10.83
N CYS A 207 7.14 -2.55 -10.39
CA CYS A 207 6.34 -2.47 -9.17
C CYS A 207 5.20 -3.49 -9.19
N ALA A 208 4.32 -3.44 -10.20
CA ALA A 208 3.18 -4.35 -10.27
C ALA A 208 3.58 -5.77 -10.67
N ALA A 209 4.45 -5.88 -11.68
CA ALA A 209 4.91 -7.17 -12.17
C ALA A 209 5.61 -7.98 -11.06
N GLY A 210 6.49 -7.34 -10.28
CA GLY A 210 7.24 -8.04 -9.24
C GLY A 210 6.39 -8.37 -8.02
N HIS A 211 5.75 -7.35 -7.43
CA HIS A 211 5.07 -7.53 -6.13
C HIS A 211 3.80 -8.37 -6.23
N LYS A 212 3.11 -8.35 -7.38
CA LYS A 212 1.76 -8.94 -7.50
C LYS A 212 1.64 -9.95 -8.64
N ALA A 213 2.68 -10.16 -9.45
CA ALA A 213 2.69 -11.15 -10.52
C ALA A 213 3.95 -12.04 -10.55
N MET A 214 4.74 -12.04 -9.47
CA MET A 214 5.97 -12.85 -9.31
C MET A 214 6.99 -12.64 -10.44
N PHE A 215 7.11 -11.43 -10.97
CA PHE A 215 8.18 -11.12 -11.91
C PHE A 215 9.52 -11.00 -11.18
N HIS A 216 10.57 -11.65 -11.68
CA HIS A 216 11.94 -11.44 -11.20
C HIS A 216 12.97 -11.80 -12.27
N HIS A 217 14.10 -11.10 -12.28
CA HIS A 217 15.15 -11.31 -13.29
C HIS A 217 15.83 -12.68 -13.17
N ASP A 218 16.00 -13.21 -11.97
CA ASP A 218 16.68 -14.50 -11.72
C ASP A 218 16.02 -15.70 -12.41
N TRP A 219 14.72 -15.65 -12.68
CA TRP A 219 13.99 -16.67 -13.44
C TRP A 219 13.49 -16.17 -14.80
N GLY A 220 13.99 -15.02 -15.26
CA GLY A 220 13.73 -14.51 -16.61
C GLY A 220 12.38 -13.82 -16.81
N GLY A 221 11.78 -13.27 -15.75
CA GLY A 221 10.56 -12.46 -15.83
C GLY A 221 9.41 -13.04 -15.02
N TYR A 222 8.22 -13.17 -15.61
CA TYR A 222 7.06 -13.80 -14.97
C TYR A 222 7.27 -15.32 -14.77
N PRO A 223 6.48 -15.98 -13.88
CA PRO A 223 6.55 -17.43 -13.69
C PRO A 223 6.58 -18.21 -15.01
N ASP A 224 7.39 -19.26 -15.07
CA ASP A 224 7.55 -20.05 -16.29
C ASP A 224 6.25 -20.75 -16.71
N ALA A 225 6.09 -20.95 -18.02
CA ALA A 225 4.88 -21.56 -18.58
C ALA A 225 4.62 -22.96 -18.00
N GLU A 226 5.66 -23.76 -17.75
CA GLU A 226 5.53 -25.09 -17.14
C GLU A 226 4.85 -25.01 -15.76
N PHE A 227 5.30 -24.08 -14.90
CA PHE A 227 4.68 -23.86 -13.59
C PHE A 227 3.20 -23.45 -13.73
N LEU A 228 2.89 -22.48 -14.59
CA LEU A 228 1.54 -21.98 -14.75
C LEU A 228 0.60 -23.03 -15.39
N GLU A 229 1.07 -23.79 -16.37
CA GLU A 229 0.33 -24.90 -16.99
C GLU A 229 0.07 -26.04 -16.01
N SER A 230 0.94 -26.23 -15.01
CA SER A 230 0.71 -27.21 -13.93
C SER A 230 -0.46 -26.84 -13.01
N LEU A 231 -0.83 -25.56 -12.95
CA LEU A 231 -2.01 -25.06 -12.23
C LEU A 231 -3.26 -25.16 -13.11
N ALA A 232 -3.18 -24.64 -14.33
CA ALA A 232 -4.17 -24.80 -15.38
C ALA A 232 -3.52 -24.59 -16.76
N PRO A 233 -3.69 -25.50 -17.74
CA PRO A 233 -3.04 -25.42 -19.05
C PRO A 233 -3.23 -24.07 -19.76
N GLU A 234 -4.38 -23.44 -19.57
CA GLU A 234 -4.75 -22.18 -20.20
C GLU A 234 -3.93 -20.98 -19.71
N LEU A 235 -3.34 -21.05 -18.51
CA LEU A 235 -2.50 -19.98 -17.97
C LEU A 235 -1.18 -19.83 -18.73
N GLY A 236 -0.69 -20.89 -19.37
CA GLY A 236 0.47 -20.81 -20.27
C GLY A 236 0.26 -19.82 -21.42
N ARG A 237 -0.96 -19.74 -21.96
CA ARG A 237 -1.34 -18.74 -22.97
C ARG A 237 -1.18 -17.32 -22.44
N VAL A 238 -1.63 -17.06 -21.22
CA VAL A 238 -1.52 -15.74 -20.58
C VAL A 238 -0.05 -15.38 -20.39
N ARG A 239 0.78 -16.30 -19.88
CA ARG A 239 2.22 -16.08 -19.75
C ARG A 239 2.90 -15.71 -21.07
N ASN A 240 2.54 -16.39 -22.16
CA ASN A 240 3.11 -16.14 -23.48
C ASN A 240 2.68 -14.78 -24.08
N SER A 241 1.61 -14.17 -23.55
CA SER A 241 1.19 -12.82 -23.94
C SER A 241 1.94 -11.69 -23.21
N LEU A 242 2.68 -12.02 -22.14
CA LEU A 242 3.38 -11.05 -21.30
C LEU A 242 4.86 -10.91 -21.72
N PRO A 243 5.46 -9.71 -21.57
CA PRO A 243 6.86 -9.51 -21.89
C PRO A 243 7.79 -10.09 -20.82
N ASP A 244 9.06 -10.32 -21.19
CA ASP A 244 10.11 -10.77 -20.26
C ASP A 244 10.90 -9.60 -19.64
N HIS A 245 10.38 -8.38 -19.76
CA HIS A 245 11.01 -7.16 -19.25
C HIS A 245 9.97 -6.23 -18.62
N ALA A 246 10.36 -5.59 -17.52
CA ALA A 246 9.58 -4.61 -16.79
C ALA A 246 10.45 -3.40 -16.45
N TYR A 247 9.82 -2.26 -16.20
CA TYR A 247 10.46 -0.95 -16.12
C TYR A 247 10.21 -0.29 -14.76
N ASP A 248 11.22 0.39 -14.24
CA ASP A 248 11.08 1.24 -13.06
C ASP A 248 10.41 2.59 -13.37
N ILE A 249 10.13 3.35 -12.31
CA ILE A 249 9.42 4.63 -12.37
C ILE A 249 10.24 5.79 -12.99
N ALA A 250 11.55 5.62 -13.24
CA ALA A 250 12.36 6.57 -14.01
C ALA A 250 12.26 6.35 -15.52
N ALA A 251 11.68 5.23 -15.96
CA ALA A 251 11.52 4.94 -17.38
C ALA A 251 10.34 5.72 -17.98
N PRO A 252 10.52 6.44 -19.10
CA PRO A 252 9.39 6.95 -19.88
C PRO A 252 8.69 5.79 -20.59
N VAL A 253 7.36 5.75 -20.53
CA VAL A 253 6.57 4.72 -21.26
C VAL A 253 6.06 5.20 -22.62
N GLY A 254 6.13 6.52 -22.85
CA GLY A 254 5.76 7.13 -24.11
C GLY A 254 5.57 8.63 -23.92
N ARG A 255 4.87 9.24 -24.88
CA ARG A 255 4.51 10.67 -24.84
C ARG A 255 3.01 10.83 -25.02
N LEU A 256 2.44 11.81 -24.34
CA LEU A 256 1.02 12.14 -24.41
C LEU A 256 0.59 12.35 -25.86
N THR A 257 -0.38 11.57 -26.33
CA THR A 257 -0.88 11.66 -27.70
C THR A 257 -1.64 12.96 -27.93
N GLU A 258 -1.83 13.36 -29.20
CA GLU A 258 -2.65 14.53 -29.53
C GLU A 258 -4.09 14.39 -29.04
N GLU A 259 -4.65 13.18 -29.11
CA GLU A 259 -6.00 12.88 -28.64
C GLU A 259 -6.13 13.15 -27.14
N TRP A 260 -5.25 12.55 -26.33
CA TRP A 260 -5.32 12.73 -24.88
C TRP A 260 -4.90 14.15 -24.47
N ALA A 261 -3.94 14.77 -25.14
CA ALA A 261 -3.60 16.17 -24.92
C ALA A 261 -4.82 17.09 -25.07
N ALA A 262 -5.61 16.91 -26.15
CA ALA A 262 -6.84 17.66 -26.37
C ALA A 262 -7.91 17.38 -25.30
N ARG A 263 -8.07 16.10 -24.90
CA ARG A 263 -9.01 15.73 -23.82
C ARG A 263 -8.61 16.32 -22.47
N LEU A 264 -7.33 16.31 -22.12
CA LEU A 264 -6.84 16.77 -20.82
C LEU A 264 -6.67 18.29 -20.74
N GLY A 265 -6.55 18.98 -21.87
CA GLY A 265 -6.23 20.42 -21.91
C GLY A 265 -4.74 20.71 -21.71
N LEU A 266 -3.88 19.81 -22.20
CA LEU A 266 -2.43 19.86 -22.07
C LEU A 266 -1.75 19.90 -23.46
N PRO A 267 -0.48 20.34 -23.55
CA PRO A 267 0.34 20.13 -24.74
C PRO A 267 0.53 18.65 -25.07
N ALA A 268 0.47 18.31 -26.36
CA ALA A 268 0.89 16.99 -26.81
C ALA A 268 2.40 16.81 -26.64
N GLY A 269 2.83 15.55 -26.54
CA GLY A 269 4.24 15.20 -26.48
C GLY A 269 4.85 15.20 -25.07
N ILE A 270 4.10 15.53 -24.01
CA ILE A 270 4.59 15.45 -22.63
C ILE A 270 4.98 14.00 -22.29
N PRO A 271 6.20 13.73 -21.79
CA PRO A 271 6.60 12.38 -21.39
C PRO A 271 5.75 11.87 -20.22
N ILE A 272 5.43 10.57 -20.28
CA ILE A 272 4.68 9.85 -19.24
C ILE A 272 5.62 8.83 -18.60
N ALA A 273 5.72 8.82 -17.27
CA ALA A 273 6.50 7.84 -16.53
C ALA A 273 5.79 6.47 -16.47
N ALA A 274 6.55 5.40 -16.24
CA ALA A 274 5.96 4.12 -15.88
C ALA A 274 5.14 4.27 -14.59
N GLY A 275 3.97 3.64 -14.55
CA GLY A 275 3.13 3.67 -13.36
C GLY A 275 3.72 2.83 -12.23
N ALA A 276 3.15 2.96 -11.04
CA ALA A 276 3.45 2.12 -9.89
C ALA A 276 2.25 2.09 -8.94
N PHE A 277 2.35 1.36 -7.83
CA PHE A 277 1.29 1.36 -6.83
C PHE A 277 1.31 2.62 -5.98
N ASP A 278 0.11 3.04 -5.56
CA ASP A 278 -0.16 4.16 -4.67
C ASP A 278 0.73 4.14 -3.43
N ALA A 279 0.87 3.00 -2.76
CA ALA A 279 1.71 2.87 -1.59
C ALA A 279 3.20 3.10 -1.90
N HIS A 280 3.70 2.59 -3.03
CA HIS A 280 5.11 2.72 -3.42
C HIS A 280 5.43 4.16 -3.82
N LEU A 281 4.57 4.82 -4.60
CA LEU A 281 4.74 6.25 -4.89
C LEU A 281 4.43 7.14 -3.67
N GLY A 282 3.57 6.68 -2.76
CA GLY A 282 3.37 7.31 -1.45
C GLY A 282 4.66 7.34 -0.63
N ALA A 283 5.47 6.28 -0.71
CA ALA A 283 6.80 6.25 -0.12
C ALA A 283 7.77 7.21 -0.80
N VAL A 284 7.77 7.25 -2.14
CA VAL A 284 8.58 8.21 -2.93
C VAL A 284 8.22 9.65 -2.57
N GLY A 285 6.94 10.01 -2.57
CA GLY A 285 6.46 11.35 -2.19
C GLY A 285 6.65 11.69 -0.71
N SER A 286 6.96 10.70 0.13
CA SER A 286 7.36 10.90 1.53
C SER A 286 8.88 11.01 1.72
N GLY A 287 9.65 10.95 0.62
CA GLY A 287 11.11 11.06 0.65
C GLY A 287 11.80 9.80 1.16
N ILE A 288 11.31 8.63 0.74
CA ILE A 288 11.98 7.35 1.03
C ILE A 288 13.42 7.35 0.47
N GLN A 289 14.31 6.77 1.27
CA GLN A 289 15.71 6.55 0.96
C GLN A 289 16.22 5.45 1.91
N GLU A 290 17.44 4.96 1.70
CA GLU A 290 18.09 4.02 2.63
C GLU A 290 18.04 4.58 4.07
N GLY A 291 17.77 3.70 5.05
CA GLY A 291 17.60 4.11 6.45
C GLY A 291 16.23 4.70 6.80
N THR A 292 15.34 4.92 5.82
CA THR A 292 14.00 5.48 6.05
C THR A 292 12.91 4.41 5.91
N LEU A 293 12.17 4.16 6.99
CA LEU A 293 10.90 3.45 6.95
C LEU A 293 9.78 4.45 6.67
N VAL A 294 9.08 4.30 5.55
CA VAL A 294 7.85 5.06 5.32
C VAL A 294 6.65 4.24 5.76
N LYS A 295 5.83 4.79 6.66
CA LYS A 295 4.58 4.18 7.12
C LYS A 295 3.38 4.96 6.59
N ILE A 296 2.57 4.31 5.78
CA ILE A 296 1.34 4.89 5.23
C ILE A 296 0.20 4.45 6.14
N ILE A 297 -0.21 5.33 7.06
CA ILE A 297 -1.11 4.97 8.16
C ILE A 297 -2.55 5.42 7.88
N GLY A 298 -3.42 4.43 7.67
CA GLY A 298 -4.85 4.60 7.45
C GLY A 298 -5.67 3.49 8.14
N THR A 299 -6.66 2.95 7.44
CA THR A 299 -7.45 1.79 7.90
C THR A 299 -6.55 0.60 8.25
N SER A 300 -5.56 0.35 7.39
CA SER A 300 -4.42 -0.56 7.57
C SER A 300 -3.10 0.25 7.52
N THR A 301 -1.95 -0.44 7.48
CA THR A 301 -0.67 0.20 7.15
C THR A 301 0.03 -0.52 6.01
N CYS A 302 0.71 0.28 5.18
CA CYS A 302 1.73 -0.18 4.26
C CYS A 302 3.08 0.41 4.70
N ASP A 303 4.06 -0.46 4.89
CA ASP A 303 5.37 -0.16 5.42
C ASP A 303 6.41 -0.40 4.34
N MET A 304 7.07 0.67 3.92
CA MET A 304 8.00 0.65 2.79
C MET A 304 9.42 0.97 3.25
N ALA A 305 10.36 0.16 2.80
CA ALA A 305 11.78 0.40 2.97
C ALA A 305 12.51 0.12 1.65
N VAL A 306 13.72 0.65 1.52
CA VAL A 306 14.60 0.39 0.38
C VAL A 306 15.99 -0.01 0.86
N ALA A 307 16.64 -0.90 0.11
CA ALA A 307 18.04 -1.28 0.31
C ALA A 307 18.77 -1.24 -1.04
N PRO A 308 20.02 -0.74 -1.12
CA PRO A 308 20.76 -0.69 -2.38
C PRO A 308 20.87 -2.07 -3.04
N LEU A 309 20.81 -2.17 -4.37
CA LEU A 309 21.03 -3.44 -5.09
C LEU A 309 22.46 -3.99 -4.93
N SER A 310 23.40 -3.15 -4.46
CA SER A 310 24.75 -3.58 -4.10
C SER A 310 24.82 -4.34 -2.77
N THR A 311 23.76 -4.33 -1.98
CA THR A 311 23.66 -5.06 -0.71
C THR A 311 23.29 -6.51 -0.99
N ASP A 312 24.02 -7.46 -0.40
CA ASP A 312 23.65 -8.88 -0.40
C ASP A 312 22.48 -9.09 0.56
N LEU A 313 21.27 -8.79 0.07
CA LEU A 313 20.05 -8.80 0.86
C LEU A 313 19.44 -10.21 0.86
N PRO A 314 19.38 -10.91 2.01
CA PRO A 314 18.67 -12.18 2.10
C PRO A 314 17.16 -12.00 1.91
N ASP A 315 16.48 -13.09 1.54
CA ASP A 315 15.02 -13.11 1.60
C ASP A 315 14.55 -12.91 3.04
N ILE A 316 13.58 -12.03 3.23
CA ILE A 316 13.06 -11.66 4.55
C ILE A 316 11.69 -12.31 4.73
N PRO A 317 11.55 -13.33 5.60
CA PRO A 317 10.28 -14.01 5.80
C PRO A 317 9.20 -13.06 6.30
N GLY A 318 8.00 -13.20 5.76
CA GLY A 318 6.82 -12.42 6.18
C GLY A 318 6.62 -11.07 5.49
N LEU A 319 7.58 -10.58 4.71
CA LEU A 319 7.38 -9.38 3.90
C LEU A 319 6.41 -9.67 2.75
N CYS A 320 5.61 -8.67 2.39
CA CYS A 320 4.71 -8.78 1.25
C CYS A 320 5.46 -8.87 -0.07
N GLY A 321 6.63 -8.22 -0.18
CA GLY A 321 7.42 -8.28 -1.39
C GLY A 321 8.83 -7.73 -1.25
N ILE A 322 9.76 -8.36 -1.98
CA ILE A 322 11.16 -7.94 -2.12
C ILE A 322 11.46 -7.91 -3.62
N VAL A 323 11.44 -6.71 -4.22
CA VAL A 323 11.50 -6.58 -5.68
C VAL A 323 12.51 -5.51 -6.08
N PRO A 324 13.55 -5.86 -6.85
CA PRO A 324 14.47 -4.90 -7.45
C PRO A 324 13.75 -3.78 -8.19
N GLU A 325 14.15 -2.54 -7.95
CA GLU A 325 13.75 -1.31 -8.64
C GLU A 325 12.24 -0.97 -8.57
N SER A 326 11.51 -1.63 -7.67
CA SER A 326 10.05 -1.48 -7.53
C SER A 326 9.59 -0.19 -6.84
N ILE A 327 10.43 0.43 -6.02
CA ILE A 327 10.13 1.70 -5.34
C ILE A 327 11.08 2.80 -5.84
N LEU A 328 12.39 2.53 -5.87
CA LEU A 328 13.41 3.43 -6.39
C LEU A 328 14.36 2.69 -7.34
N PRO A 329 14.75 3.28 -8.48
CA PRO A 329 15.77 2.72 -9.37
C PRO A 329 17.09 2.48 -8.63
N GLY A 330 17.74 1.34 -8.85
CA GLY A 330 18.97 0.95 -8.16
C GLY A 330 18.82 0.41 -6.72
N PHE A 331 17.59 0.22 -6.22
CA PHE A 331 17.31 -0.34 -4.89
C PHE A 331 16.39 -1.55 -4.95
N TYR A 332 16.51 -2.49 -4.02
CA TYR A 332 15.40 -3.36 -3.64
C TYR A 332 14.30 -2.50 -3.02
N GLY A 333 13.08 -2.60 -3.55
CA GLY A 333 11.89 -2.10 -2.88
C GLY A 333 11.28 -3.20 -2.01
N LEU A 334 11.05 -2.86 -0.74
CA LEU A 334 10.58 -3.79 0.29
C LEU A 334 9.21 -3.34 0.78
N GLU A 335 8.24 -4.24 0.72
CA GLU A 335 6.86 -4.01 1.16
C GLU A 335 6.53 -4.90 2.36
N ALA A 336 6.00 -4.29 3.41
CA ALA A 336 5.37 -4.93 4.55
C ALA A 336 4.04 -4.23 4.86
N GLY A 337 3.26 -4.77 5.80
CA GLY A 337 2.09 -4.04 6.30
C GLY A 337 1.37 -4.71 7.46
N GLN A 338 0.58 -3.91 8.19
CA GLN A 338 -0.36 -4.41 9.20
C GLN A 338 -1.78 -4.45 8.62
N SER A 339 -2.45 -5.58 8.79
CA SER A 339 -3.78 -5.83 8.22
C SER A 339 -4.85 -4.84 8.68
N ALA A 340 -4.77 -4.36 9.92
CA ALA A 340 -5.72 -3.40 10.49
C ALA A 340 -5.04 -2.53 11.54
N VAL A 341 -5.25 -1.21 11.46
CA VAL A 341 -4.82 -0.23 12.47
C VAL A 341 -6.00 0.71 12.75
N GLY A 342 -6.29 1.63 11.83
CA GLY A 342 -7.47 2.47 11.90
C GLY A 342 -8.77 1.69 12.01
N ASP A 343 -8.86 0.54 11.33
CA ASP A 343 -10.03 -0.35 11.39
C ASP A 343 -10.25 -0.94 12.77
N ILE A 344 -9.19 -1.21 13.56
CA ILE A 344 -9.33 -1.68 14.95
C ILE A 344 -9.94 -0.57 15.80
N PHE A 345 -9.43 0.64 15.65
CA PHE A 345 -9.95 1.80 16.39
C PHE A 345 -11.40 2.07 16.04
N ASN A 346 -11.72 2.03 14.73
CA ASN A 346 -13.04 2.28 14.21
C ASN A 346 -14.02 1.17 14.60
N TRP A 347 -13.61 -0.11 14.54
CA TRP A 347 -14.39 -1.24 15.03
C TRP A 347 -14.75 -1.07 16.50
N PHE A 348 -13.79 -0.71 17.34
CA PHE A 348 -14.05 -0.50 18.77
C PHE A 348 -15.06 0.63 19.00
N VAL A 349 -14.91 1.76 18.31
CA VAL A 349 -15.83 2.89 18.45
C VAL A 349 -17.22 2.61 17.86
N GLN A 350 -17.29 2.10 16.64
CA GLN A 350 -18.55 2.00 15.89
C GLN A 350 -19.33 0.71 16.13
N ARG A 351 -18.63 -0.42 16.39
CA ARG A 351 -19.25 -1.74 16.55
C ARG A 351 -19.43 -2.11 18.02
N ILE A 352 -18.43 -1.84 18.87
CA ILE A 352 -18.54 -2.08 20.31
C ILE A 352 -19.29 -0.94 21.02
N GLN A 353 -19.15 0.30 20.51
CA GLN A 353 -19.80 1.51 21.05
C GLN A 353 -19.66 1.67 22.58
N PRO A 354 -18.45 1.58 23.13
CA PRO A 354 -18.27 1.54 24.57
C PRO A 354 -18.60 2.91 25.17
N GLY A 355 -19.73 3.01 25.86
CA GLY A 355 -20.25 4.27 26.40
C GLY A 355 -21.13 5.07 25.43
N GLY A 356 -21.59 4.47 24.33
CA GLY A 356 -22.52 5.10 23.37
C GLY A 356 -21.86 6.17 22.49
N THR A 357 -22.69 6.92 21.75
CA THR A 357 -22.24 7.87 20.71
C THR A 357 -21.36 9.00 21.26
N ASP A 358 -21.63 9.44 22.49
CA ASP A 358 -21.02 10.67 23.02
C ASP A 358 -19.78 10.36 23.86
N ALA A 359 -19.87 9.40 24.80
CA ALA A 359 -18.77 9.07 25.69
C ALA A 359 -17.79 8.03 25.12
N GLY A 360 -18.17 7.40 24.00
CA GLY A 360 -17.42 6.38 23.27
C GLY A 360 -16.86 6.83 21.91
N SER A 361 -16.96 8.12 21.57
CA SER A 361 -16.35 8.65 20.33
C SER A 361 -14.82 8.56 20.35
N HIS A 362 -14.19 8.63 19.18
CA HIS A 362 -12.74 8.68 19.07
C HIS A 362 -12.12 9.80 19.91
N GLU A 363 -12.71 10.99 19.87
CA GLU A 363 -12.24 12.17 20.60
C GLU A 363 -12.38 11.97 22.11
N ALA A 364 -13.54 11.46 22.56
CA ALA A 364 -13.82 11.26 23.97
C ALA A 364 -12.95 10.16 24.59
N LEU A 365 -12.70 9.06 23.85
CA LEU A 365 -11.81 8.00 24.27
C LEU A 365 -10.35 8.47 24.26
N THR A 366 -9.90 9.18 23.22
CA THR A 366 -8.54 9.74 23.13
C THR A 366 -8.26 10.67 24.30
N ALA A 367 -9.16 11.63 24.59
CA ALA A 367 -8.97 12.60 25.68
C ALA A 367 -8.84 11.97 27.08
N LYS A 368 -9.39 10.75 27.27
CA LYS A 368 -9.24 9.97 28.51
C LYS A 368 -8.00 9.09 28.47
N ALA A 369 -7.74 8.45 27.33
CA ALA A 369 -6.61 7.54 27.11
C ALA A 369 -5.26 8.26 27.18
N GLU A 370 -5.17 9.50 26.70
CA GLU A 370 -3.98 10.36 26.76
C GLU A 370 -3.51 10.63 28.20
N ARG A 371 -4.42 10.58 29.18
CA ARG A 371 -4.10 10.82 30.60
C ARG A 371 -3.47 9.63 31.30
N LEU A 372 -3.53 8.45 30.67
CA LEU A 372 -2.88 7.26 31.19
C LEU A 372 -1.37 7.36 30.97
N ARG A 373 -0.57 6.75 31.85
CA ARG A 373 0.84 6.46 31.58
C ARG A 373 0.95 5.10 30.88
N PRO A 374 2.04 4.84 30.13
CA PRO A 374 2.34 3.49 29.63
C PRO A 374 2.24 2.46 30.77
N GLY A 375 1.61 1.31 30.52
CA GLY A 375 1.41 0.26 31.53
C GLY A 375 0.34 0.54 32.60
N GLN A 376 -0.18 1.77 32.74
CA GLN A 376 -1.16 2.11 33.79
C GLN A 376 -2.49 1.37 33.65
N SER A 377 -2.85 0.94 32.43
CA SER A 377 -4.07 0.16 32.16
C SER A 377 -3.99 -1.26 32.76
N GLY A 378 -2.78 -1.84 32.82
CA GLY A 378 -2.58 -3.26 33.08
C GLY A 378 -3.23 -4.15 32.02
N LEU A 379 -3.39 -3.64 30.79
CA LEU A 379 -3.92 -4.36 29.65
C LEU A 379 -2.84 -4.59 28.60
N LEU A 380 -2.99 -5.67 27.84
CA LEU A 380 -2.15 -5.99 26.69
C LEU A 380 -3.03 -6.59 25.59
N ALA A 381 -2.79 -6.25 24.34
CA ALA A 381 -3.60 -6.75 23.22
C ALA A 381 -2.74 -7.22 22.04
N LEU A 382 -3.30 -8.11 21.22
CA LEU A 382 -2.77 -8.50 19.91
C LEU A 382 -3.64 -7.87 18.81
N ASP A 383 -3.03 -7.17 17.87
CA ASP A 383 -3.63 -6.34 16.83
C ASP A 383 -4.16 -7.13 15.61
N TRP A 384 -4.59 -8.38 15.83
CA TRP A 384 -4.94 -9.31 14.74
C TRP A 384 -6.44 -9.41 14.49
N ASN A 385 -7.20 -8.35 14.74
CA ASN A 385 -8.65 -8.32 14.51
C ASN A 385 -9.04 -8.62 13.04
N ASN A 386 -8.09 -8.53 12.12
CA ASN A 386 -8.25 -8.87 10.70
C ASN A 386 -7.08 -9.76 10.20
N GLY A 387 -6.68 -10.75 11.02
CA GLY A 387 -5.50 -11.58 10.76
C GLY A 387 -4.18 -10.83 10.86
N ASN A 388 -3.07 -11.46 10.45
CA ASN A 388 -1.74 -10.85 10.39
C ASN A 388 -1.13 -11.02 8.99
N ARG A 389 -0.79 -9.90 8.35
CA ARG A 389 -0.10 -9.90 7.05
C ARG A 389 1.41 -10.07 7.22
N THR A 390 2.06 -9.17 7.97
CA THR A 390 3.48 -9.23 8.28
C THR A 390 3.67 -9.28 9.80
N VAL A 391 4.49 -10.16 10.37
CA VAL A 391 5.43 -11.10 9.73
C VAL A 391 4.90 -12.53 9.62
N LEU A 392 3.72 -12.82 10.17
CA LEU A 392 3.23 -14.19 10.35
C LEU A 392 2.55 -14.76 9.11
N VAL A 393 2.01 -13.89 8.23
CA VAL A 393 1.35 -14.28 6.98
C VAL A 393 0.20 -15.27 7.23
N ASP A 394 -0.59 -15.02 8.27
CA ASP A 394 -1.71 -15.85 8.66
C ASP A 394 -3.00 -15.02 8.80
N GLN A 395 -3.88 -15.21 7.82
CA GLN A 395 -5.19 -14.56 7.75
C GLN A 395 -6.19 -15.08 8.80
N ARG A 396 -5.89 -16.20 9.47
CA ARG A 396 -6.77 -16.86 10.44
C ARG A 396 -6.50 -16.48 11.89
N LEU A 397 -5.51 -15.62 12.14
CA LEU A 397 -5.26 -15.05 13.45
C LEU A 397 -6.39 -14.09 13.87
N SER A 398 -6.59 -13.92 15.17
CA SER A 398 -7.66 -13.09 15.74
C SER A 398 -7.16 -12.20 16.88
N GLY A 399 -7.83 -11.08 17.11
CA GLY A 399 -7.45 -10.13 18.16
C GLY A 399 -7.61 -10.71 19.57
N LEU A 400 -6.76 -10.25 20.49
CA LEU A 400 -6.76 -10.65 21.91
C LEU A 400 -6.71 -9.42 22.80
N MET A 401 -7.42 -9.44 23.93
CA MET A 401 -7.28 -8.47 25.02
C MET A 401 -7.05 -9.21 26.33
N LEU A 402 -5.92 -8.97 26.98
CA LEU A 402 -5.48 -9.61 28.21
C LEU A 402 -5.44 -8.60 29.36
N GLY A 403 -5.69 -9.06 30.60
CA GLY A 403 -5.54 -8.25 31.81
C GLY A 403 -6.83 -7.56 32.30
N MET A 404 -7.98 -7.85 31.67
CA MET A 404 -9.26 -7.25 32.05
C MET A 404 -9.67 -7.58 33.49
N SER A 405 -10.30 -6.61 34.16
CA SER A 405 -10.91 -6.74 35.47
C SER A 405 -12.29 -6.08 35.48
N LEU A 406 -13.04 -6.25 36.57
CA LEU A 406 -14.32 -5.55 36.78
C LEU A 406 -14.20 -4.01 36.81
N HIS A 407 -12.96 -3.49 36.88
CA HIS A 407 -12.68 -2.06 36.92
C HIS A 407 -12.13 -1.52 35.58
N THR A 408 -11.95 -2.38 34.57
CA THR A 408 -11.44 -1.96 33.27
C THR A 408 -12.40 -0.99 32.58
N SER A 409 -11.88 0.15 32.15
CA SER A 409 -12.63 1.21 31.49
C SER A 409 -12.48 1.16 29.95
N PRO A 410 -13.45 1.72 29.20
CA PRO A 410 -13.33 1.90 27.75
C PRO A 410 -12.05 2.59 27.29
N ALA A 411 -11.59 3.61 28.03
CA ALA A 411 -10.40 4.37 27.67
C ALA A 411 -9.11 3.55 27.84
N GLU A 412 -9.04 2.69 28.85
CA GLU A 412 -7.93 1.75 29.02
C GLU A 412 -7.88 0.73 27.87
N MET A 413 -9.04 0.20 27.46
CA MET A 413 -9.12 -0.72 26.31
C MET A 413 -8.74 -0.03 25.00
N TYR A 414 -9.22 1.20 24.78
CA TYR A 414 -8.89 1.97 23.58
C TYR A 414 -7.39 2.23 23.48
N ARG A 415 -6.76 2.60 24.60
CA ARG A 415 -5.30 2.75 24.67
C ARG A 415 -4.58 1.45 24.36
N ALA A 416 -5.01 0.34 24.94
CA ALA A 416 -4.38 -0.97 24.72
C ALA A 416 -4.45 -1.41 23.24
N TRP A 417 -5.54 -1.07 22.52
CA TRP A 417 -5.62 -1.31 21.07
C TRP A 417 -4.62 -0.46 20.28
N ILE A 418 -4.42 0.81 20.64
CA ILE A 418 -3.40 1.68 20.02
C ILE A 418 -1.99 1.17 20.32
N GLU A 419 -1.74 0.75 21.56
CA GLU A 419 -0.45 0.19 21.97
C GLU A 419 -0.17 -1.13 21.21
N ALA A 420 -1.19 -1.99 21.01
CA ALA A 420 -1.05 -3.23 20.25
C ALA A 420 -0.62 -2.99 18.79
N THR A 421 -1.19 -1.99 18.11
CA THR A 421 -0.80 -1.67 16.74
C THR A 421 0.60 -1.07 16.67
N ALA A 422 1.03 -0.34 17.72
CA ALA A 422 2.42 0.13 17.85
C ALA A 422 3.40 -1.02 18.05
N PHE A 423 3.04 -2.03 18.85
CA PHE A 423 3.85 -3.25 19.02
C PHE A 423 3.95 -4.04 17.71
N GLY A 424 2.86 -4.19 16.97
CA GLY A 424 2.87 -4.78 15.63
C GLY A 424 3.79 -4.03 14.67
N ALA A 425 3.78 -2.69 14.70
CA ALA A 425 4.69 -1.86 13.90
C ALA A 425 6.16 -2.07 14.29
N ARG A 426 6.46 -2.24 15.59
CA ARG A 426 7.81 -2.57 16.06
C ARG A 426 8.26 -3.95 15.60
N VAL A 427 7.38 -4.97 15.61
CA VAL A 427 7.71 -6.30 15.05
C VAL A 427 8.14 -6.19 13.59
N ILE A 428 7.44 -5.39 12.78
CA ILE A 428 7.80 -5.18 11.37
C ILE A 428 9.16 -4.49 11.25
N MET A 429 9.38 -3.42 12.02
CA MET A 429 10.65 -2.69 12.01
C MET A 429 11.83 -3.61 12.42
N GLU A 430 11.69 -4.36 13.51
CA GLU A 430 12.73 -5.29 13.98
C GLU A 430 12.98 -6.41 12.96
N ARG A 431 11.96 -6.85 12.19
CA ARG A 431 12.15 -7.83 11.10
C ARG A 431 12.99 -7.26 9.96
N PHE A 432 12.86 -5.99 9.60
CA PHE A 432 13.77 -5.36 8.64
C PHE A 432 15.21 -5.35 9.16
N GLU A 433 15.39 -4.92 10.41
CA GLU A 433 16.72 -4.80 11.04
C GLU A 433 17.41 -6.17 11.24
N GLU A 434 16.65 -7.22 11.58
CA GLU A 434 17.12 -8.61 11.72
C GLU A 434 17.81 -9.12 10.43
N TYR A 435 17.35 -8.65 9.27
CA TYR A 435 17.84 -9.07 7.95
C TYR A 435 18.73 -8.00 7.28
N GLY A 436 19.26 -7.05 8.05
CA GLY A 436 20.29 -6.11 7.61
C GLY A 436 19.76 -4.85 6.92
N VAL A 437 18.45 -4.57 6.99
CA VAL A 437 17.87 -3.31 6.51
C VAL A 437 17.80 -2.32 7.68
N SER A 438 18.71 -1.34 7.71
CA SER A 438 18.75 -0.35 8.79
C SER A 438 17.55 0.59 8.75
N ILE A 439 16.98 0.90 9.91
CA ILE A 439 15.89 1.86 10.07
C ILE A 439 16.30 2.94 11.07
N ASP A 440 16.81 4.05 10.54
CA ASP A 440 17.27 5.20 11.34
C ASP A 440 16.16 6.23 11.57
N ARG A 441 15.22 6.29 10.63
CA ARG A 441 14.19 7.32 10.55
C ARG A 441 12.86 6.72 10.12
N VAL A 442 11.77 7.20 10.70
CA VAL A 442 10.42 6.80 10.30
C VAL A 442 9.63 8.03 9.84
N VAL A 443 9.17 8.02 8.59
CA VAL A 443 8.32 9.07 8.03
C VAL A 443 6.92 8.52 7.88
N ASN A 444 5.94 9.21 8.46
CA ASN A 444 4.56 8.79 8.44
C ASN A 444 3.78 9.67 7.44
N CYS A 445 2.88 9.05 6.71
CA CYS A 445 1.88 9.72 5.91
C CYS A 445 0.53 9.02 6.08
N GLY A 446 -0.50 9.48 5.36
CA GLY A 446 -1.87 8.99 5.53
C GLY A 446 -2.62 9.68 6.69
N GLY A 447 -3.94 9.57 6.66
CA GLY A 447 -4.83 10.42 7.44
C GLY A 447 -4.71 10.31 8.96
N ILE A 448 -4.30 9.15 9.50
CA ILE A 448 -4.17 8.96 10.96
C ILE A 448 -2.98 9.75 11.50
N SER A 449 -1.86 9.75 10.78
CA SER A 449 -0.62 10.41 11.21
C SER A 449 -0.81 11.91 11.49
N ALA A 450 -1.63 12.58 10.69
CA ALA A 450 -1.95 13.99 10.86
C ALA A 450 -3.02 14.27 11.94
N LYS A 451 -3.91 13.31 12.22
CA LYS A 451 -5.11 13.53 13.05
C LYS A 451 -4.95 13.12 14.52
N ASN A 452 -4.07 12.17 14.84
CA ASN A 452 -3.99 11.60 16.19
C ASN A 452 -2.58 11.67 16.79
N PRO A 453 -2.25 12.77 17.50
CA PRO A 453 -0.95 12.94 18.16
C PRO A 453 -0.63 11.88 19.22
N MET A 454 -1.64 11.35 19.93
CA MET A 454 -1.43 10.28 20.91
C MET A 454 -0.90 9.01 20.25
N VAL A 455 -1.51 8.59 19.13
CA VAL A 455 -1.05 7.41 18.37
C VAL A 455 0.40 7.62 17.93
N MET A 456 0.73 8.79 17.39
CA MET A 456 2.10 9.07 16.92
C MET A 456 3.12 9.08 18.08
N GLN A 457 2.77 9.65 19.24
CA GLN A 457 3.68 9.60 20.40
C GLN A 457 3.88 8.17 20.91
N ILE A 458 2.80 7.36 21.00
CA ILE A 458 2.90 5.95 21.42
C ILE A 458 3.76 5.15 20.45
N TYR A 459 3.60 5.35 19.14
CA TYR A 459 4.45 4.67 18.16
C TYR A 459 5.93 5.09 18.30
N ALA A 460 6.21 6.39 18.50
CA ALA A 460 7.57 6.87 18.73
C ALA A 460 8.20 6.21 19.97
N ASP A 461 7.46 6.17 21.07
CA ASP A 461 7.92 5.56 22.33
C ASP A 461 8.09 4.04 22.21
N VAL A 462 7.16 3.34 21.55
CA VAL A 462 7.22 1.87 21.38
C VAL A 462 8.33 1.47 20.42
N MET A 463 8.43 2.11 19.25
CA MET A 463 9.45 1.80 18.25
C MET A 463 10.83 2.34 18.65
N ASN A 464 10.90 3.22 19.64
CA ASN A 464 12.11 3.94 20.04
C ASN A 464 12.83 4.57 18.83
N ARG A 465 12.04 5.26 17.99
CA ARG A 465 12.52 6.00 16.82
C ARG A 465 11.79 7.35 16.74
N PRO A 466 12.46 8.42 16.29
CA PRO A 466 11.77 9.66 15.94
C PRO A 466 10.77 9.41 14.80
N LEU A 467 9.54 9.86 15.01
CA LEU A 467 8.51 9.87 13.97
C LEU A 467 8.38 11.27 13.37
N GLU A 468 8.54 11.34 12.07
CA GLU A 468 8.27 12.53 11.27
C GLU A 468 6.94 12.35 10.52
N ILE A 469 6.31 13.45 10.13
CA ILE A 469 5.10 13.43 9.30
C ILE A 469 5.44 14.11 7.97
N SER A 470 5.11 13.47 6.85
CA SER A 470 5.28 14.07 5.52
C SER A 470 4.58 15.43 5.44
N ARG A 471 5.23 16.40 4.79
CA ARG A 471 4.64 17.73 4.52
C ARG A 471 3.43 17.62 3.60
N SER A 472 3.49 16.70 2.64
CA SER A 472 2.41 16.47 1.69
C SER A 472 1.28 15.69 2.33
N GLN A 473 0.04 16.14 2.10
CA GLN A 473 -1.15 15.35 2.43
C GLN A 473 -1.56 14.42 1.29
N GLN A 474 -0.87 14.49 0.15
CA GLN A 474 -1.17 13.80 -1.10
C GLN A 474 0.07 13.05 -1.60
N THR A 475 0.70 12.31 -0.69
CA THR A 475 2.03 11.72 -0.92
C THR A 475 2.09 10.79 -2.13
N CYS A 476 1.02 10.05 -2.41
CA CYS A 476 0.94 9.16 -3.59
C CYS A 476 1.03 9.99 -4.88
N ALA A 477 0.11 10.94 -5.05
CA ALA A 477 0.12 11.88 -6.17
C ALA A 477 1.42 12.70 -6.25
N LEU A 478 2.03 13.07 -5.12
CA LEU A 478 3.34 13.74 -5.13
C LEU A 478 4.44 12.81 -5.67
N GLY A 479 4.47 11.54 -5.27
CA GLY A 479 5.40 10.56 -5.83
C GLY A 479 5.20 10.33 -7.33
N ALA A 480 3.95 10.28 -7.80
CA ALA A 480 3.62 10.27 -9.22
C ALA A 480 4.15 11.52 -9.93
N ALA A 481 3.92 12.71 -9.37
CA ALA A 481 4.46 13.95 -9.93
C ALA A 481 5.99 13.96 -9.96
N MET A 482 6.66 13.38 -8.96
CA MET A 482 8.13 13.22 -8.96
C MET A 482 8.61 12.32 -10.09
N ALA A 483 7.94 11.19 -10.34
CA ALA A 483 8.24 10.35 -11.51
C ALA A 483 8.07 11.14 -12.82
N GLY A 484 6.97 11.91 -12.93
CA GLY A 484 6.75 12.86 -14.02
C GLY A 484 7.87 13.89 -14.17
N ALA A 485 8.37 14.45 -13.06
CA ALA A 485 9.44 15.44 -13.07
C ALA A 485 10.79 14.87 -13.53
N VAL A 486 11.10 13.61 -13.16
CA VAL A 486 12.30 12.89 -13.60
C VAL A 486 12.24 12.61 -15.10
N VAL A 487 11.16 12.01 -15.61
CA VAL A 487 11.04 11.75 -17.07
C VAL A 487 10.88 13.03 -17.90
N GLY A 488 10.37 14.10 -17.28
CA GLY A 488 10.31 15.45 -17.84
C GLY A 488 11.65 16.18 -17.87
N GLY A 489 12.69 15.62 -17.23
CA GLY A 489 14.06 16.15 -17.24
C GLY A 489 14.32 17.32 -16.30
N ALA A 490 13.42 17.60 -15.33
CA ALA A 490 13.69 18.60 -14.29
C ALA A 490 14.72 18.11 -13.27
N HIS A 491 14.73 16.81 -13.02
CA HIS A 491 15.66 16.14 -12.12
C HIS A 491 16.33 14.98 -12.85
N PRO A 492 17.66 14.82 -12.75
CA PRO A 492 18.37 13.70 -13.38
C PRO A 492 18.05 12.33 -12.75
N ASP A 493 17.59 12.31 -11.50
CA ASP A 493 17.33 11.10 -10.72
C ASP A 493 16.32 11.36 -9.59
N PHE A 494 15.90 10.30 -8.90
CA PHE A 494 15.01 10.42 -7.75
C PHE A 494 15.67 11.03 -6.51
N ALA A 495 17.00 10.97 -6.37
CA ALA A 495 17.69 11.58 -5.24
C ALA A 495 17.57 13.12 -5.28
N SER A 496 17.81 13.72 -6.44
CA SER A 496 17.63 15.16 -6.70
C SER A 496 16.17 15.57 -6.62
N ALA A 497 15.24 14.78 -7.18
CA ALA A 497 13.81 15.02 -7.04
C ALA A 497 13.35 14.99 -5.58
N THR A 498 13.76 13.98 -4.81
CA THR A 498 13.45 13.86 -3.37
C THR A 498 13.93 15.07 -2.59
N ALA A 499 15.18 15.50 -2.82
CA ALA A 499 15.77 16.66 -2.13
C ALA A 499 15.03 17.98 -2.43
N ALA A 500 14.47 18.13 -3.63
CA ALA A 500 13.77 19.34 -4.04
C ALA A 500 12.27 19.32 -3.72
N MET A 501 11.61 18.16 -3.84
CA MET A 501 10.15 18.06 -3.88
C MET A 501 9.52 17.51 -2.60
N THR A 502 10.28 16.84 -1.74
CA THR A 502 9.75 16.24 -0.51
C THR A 502 10.08 17.08 0.72
N GLY A 503 9.44 16.78 1.84
CA GLY A 503 9.72 17.42 3.11
C GLY A 503 8.85 16.84 4.23
N VAL A 504 9.15 17.24 5.46
CA VAL A 504 8.39 16.85 6.65
C VAL A 504 7.86 18.09 7.36
N LEU A 505 6.78 17.93 8.13
CA LEU A 505 6.28 18.97 9.02
C LEU A 505 7.27 19.23 10.17
N ASP A 506 7.26 20.45 10.71
CA ASP A 506 8.10 20.81 11.87
C ASP A 506 7.79 19.98 13.12
N LYS A 507 6.54 19.51 13.25
CA LYS A 507 6.12 18.68 14.37
C LYS A 507 6.68 17.27 14.21
N LYS A 508 7.58 16.90 15.13
CA LYS A 508 8.16 15.55 15.26
C LYS A 508 7.75 14.95 16.60
N PHE A 509 7.62 13.63 16.64
CA PHE A 509 7.39 12.89 17.88
C PHE A 509 8.68 12.14 18.23
N THR A 510 9.34 12.59 19.29
CA THR A 510 10.57 11.97 19.78
C THR A 510 10.24 11.00 20.91
N PRO A 511 10.89 9.82 20.97
CA PRO A 511 10.68 8.88 22.05
C PRO A 511 10.94 9.53 23.40
N ILE A 512 10.03 9.32 24.35
CA ILE A 512 10.16 9.76 25.73
C ILE A 512 10.87 8.62 26.52
N PRO A 513 12.11 8.80 27.01
CA PRO A 513 12.92 7.70 27.57
C PRO A 513 12.20 6.86 28.63
N GLU A 514 11.49 7.51 29.57
CA GLU A 514 10.73 6.83 30.61
C GLU A 514 9.53 6.02 30.08
N ASN A 515 8.95 6.42 28.95
CA ASN A 515 7.91 5.65 28.28
C ASN A 515 8.52 4.45 27.55
N VAL A 516 9.67 4.64 26.88
CA VAL A 516 10.39 3.56 26.18
C VAL A 516 10.71 2.41 27.14
N GLU A 517 11.24 2.71 28.33
CA GLU A 517 11.56 1.66 29.34
C GLU A 517 10.34 0.80 29.70
N THR A 518 9.17 1.43 29.85
CA THR A 518 7.93 0.72 30.16
C THR A 518 7.41 -0.05 28.95
N TYR A 519 7.45 0.55 27.77
CA TYR A 519 7.00 -0.10 26.54
C TYR A 519 7.91 -1.24 26.11
N ASP A 520 9.21 -1.20 26.40
CA ASP A 520 10.13 -2.33 26.18
C ASP A 520 9.69 -3.55 26.99
N ARG A 521 9.34 -3.37 28.28
CA ARG A 521 8.82 -4.46 29.12
C ARG A 521 7.50 -5.01 28.60
N LEU A 522 6.58 -4.13 28.20
CA LEU A 522 5.29 -4.54 27.61
C LEU A 522 5.47 -5.24 26.25
N TYR A 523 6.44 -4.79 25.45
CA TYR A 523 6.75 -5.37 24.16
C TYR A 523 7.29 -6.80 24.30
N GLN A 524 8.10 -7.09 25.31
CA GLN A 524 8.53 -8.48 25.58
C GLN A 524 7.33 -9.38 25.91
N LEU A 525 6.34 -8.89 26.66
CA LEU A 525 5.10 -9.63 26.90
C LEU A 525 4.25 -9.77 25.63
N TYR A 526 4.19 -8.74 24.78
CA TYR A 526 3.54 -8.80 23.47
C TYR A 526 4.20 -9.87 22.59
N ARG A 527 5.53 -9.89 22.49
CA ARG A 527 6.31 -10.88 21.73
C ARG A 527 6.03 -12.30 22.21
N LEU A 528 5.97 -12.51 23.53
CA LEU A 528 5.63 -13.81 24.10
C LEU A 528 4.23 -14.30 23.66
N LEU A 529 3.22 -13.41 23.73
CA LEU A 529 1.88 -13.75 23.25
C LEU A 529 1.83 -13.93 21.72
N HIS A 530 2.53 -13.06 20.99
CA HIS A 530 2.64 -13.09 19.54
C HIS A 530 3.20 -14.45 19.07
N ASP A 531 4.31 -14.90 19.63
CA ASP A 531 4.93 -16.14 19.20
C ASP A 531 4.12 -17.36 19.68
N ALA A 532 3.61 -17.36 20.91
CA ALA A 532 2.81 -18.46 21.47
C ALA A 532 1.49 -18.72 20.72
N PHE A 533 0.84 -17.68 20.19
CA PHE A 533 -0.39 -17.83 19.39
C PHE A 533 -0.14 -17.87 17.88
N GLY A 534 0.94 -17.27 17.40
CA GLY A 534 1.20 -17.03 15.98
C GLY A 534 2.20 -17.96 15.33
N THR A 535 2.95 -18.78 16.10
CA THR A 535 3.98 -19.65 15.54
C THR A 535 3.84 -21.08 16.05
N GLU A 536 3.88 -22.08 15.15
CA GLU A 536 3.70 -23.49 15.51
C GLU A 536 4.81 -24.04 16.43
N ALA A 537 6.02 -23.49 16.32
CA ALA A 537 7.19 -23.95 17.06
C ALA A 537 7.27 -23.37 18.50
N ALA A 538 6.42 -22.41 18.87
CA ALA A 538 6.47 -21.79 20.17
C ALA A 538 5.89 -22.70 21.27
N HIS A 539 6.69 -22.95 22.30
CA HIS A 539 6.31 -23.65 23.52
C HIS A 539 6.58 -22.80 24.75
N GLU A 540 6.05 -21.58 24.72
CA GLU A 540 6.38 -20.58 25.72
C GLU A 540 5.58 -20.76 27.02
N ASN A 541 6.23 -20.46 28.15
CA ASN A 541 5.55 -20.45 29.44
C ASN A 541 4.79 -19.13 29.60
N LEU A 542 3.47 -19.17 29.40
CA LEU A 542 2.59 -18.00 29.53
C LEU A 542 2.17 -17.69 30.99
N HIS A 543 2.56 -18.51 31.97
CA HIS A 543 2.22 -18.29 33.39
C HIS A 543 2.55 -16.88 33.93
N PRO A 544 3.73 -16.29 33.65
CA PRO A 544 4.13 -15.02 34.24
C PRO A 544 3.46 -13.79 33.60
N VAL A 545 2.92 -13.90 32.38
CA VAL A 545 2.47 -12.74 31.58
C VAL A 545 1.52 -11.82 32.35
N MET A 546 0.43 -12.38 32.90
CA MET A 546 -0.54 -11.58 33.65
C MET A 546 0.07 -10.96 34.93
N LYS A 547 1.04 -11.62 35.57
CA LYS A 547 1.59 -11.17 36.86
C LYS A 547 2.58 -10.05 36.62
N GLU A 548 3.40 -10.17 35.58
CA GLU A 548 4.29 -9.10 35.13
C GLU A 548 3.49 -7.89 34.64
N LEU A 549 2.40 -8.10 33.89
CA LEU A 549 1.52 -7.01 33.46
C LEU A 549 0.90 -6.25 34.64
N LEU A 550 0.51 -6.97 35.71
CA LEU A 550 0.03 -6.35 36.94
C LEU A 550 1.16 -5.66 37.73
N ALA A 551 2.36 -6.24 37.77
CA ALA A 551 3.52 -5.62 38.41
C ALA A 551 3.87 -4.27 37.75
N ILE A 552 3.98 -4.24 36.41
CA ILE A 552 4.17 -3.01 35.63
C ILE A 552 3.07 -1.98 35.97
N ARG A 553 1.81 -2.41 36.00
CA ARG A 553 0.67 -1.53 36.33
C ARG A 553 0.81 -0.94 37.74
N ASP A 554 1.14 -1.75 38.73
CA ASP A 554 1.19 -1.36 40.13
C ASP A 554 2.38 -0.42 40.39
N GLU A 555 3.53 -0.69 39.78
CA GLU A 555 4.69 0.22 39.74
C GLU A 555 4.29 1.58 39.16
N VAL A 556 3.68 1.60 37.97
CA VAL A 556 3.26 2.83 37.29
C VAL A 556 2.21 3.59 38.11
N ARG A 557 1.29 2.90 38.80
CA ARG A 557 0.27 3.52 39.67
C ARG A 557 0.83 4.03 41.00
N GLY A 558 2.10 3.79 41.30
CA GLY A 558 2.71 4.12 42.60
C GLY A 558 2.17 3.26 43.74
N GLN A 559 1.70 2.06 43.42
CA GLN A 559 1.16 1.06 44.35
C GLN A 559 2.20 -0.03 44.67
N GLY A 560 3.49 0.30 44.59
CA GLY A 560 4.58 -0.62 44.91
C GLY A 560 4.45 -1.22 46.31
N ILE A 561 4.69 -2.53 46.39
CA ILE A 561 4.61 -3.41 47.57
C ILE A 561 5.51 -2.94 48.72
#